data_AF-A0A4P6VNS8-F1
#
_entry.id   AF-A0A4P6VNS8-F1
#
_cell.length_a   1.000
_cell.length_b   1.000
_cell.length_c   1.000
_cell.angle_alpha   90.00
_cell.angle_beta   90.00
_cell.angle_gamma   90.00
#
_symmetry.space_group_name_H-M   'P 1'
#
loop_
_entity.id
_entity.type
_entity.pdbx_description
1 polymer ?
#
loop_
_entity_poly.entity_id
_entity_poly.type
_entity_poly.pdbx_seq_one_letter_code
_entity_poly.pdbx_strand_id
1 'polypeptide(L)'
;MNETYRLEKIRNLGVRLQELELVSIAPGKSYASTALNFLFADHELERPCGLPLEHSLKTLGQAIMAKRKVRFSSLDADAVIDFFCRLYRVH
;
A
#
# COMPACT_ATOMS: atom_id res chain seq x y z
N MET A 1 2.18 -14.65 -3.74
CA MET A 1 3.40 -14.04 -4.31
C MET A 1 4.56 -14.11 -3.31
N ASN A 2 5.82 -14.11 -3.76
CA ASN A 2 6.99 -13.96 -2.88
C ASN A 2 7.16 -12.48 -2.44
N GLU A 3 7.77 -12.24 -1.29
CA GLU A 3 7.94 -10.92 -0.66
C GLU A 3 8.65 -9.91 -1.57
N THR A 4 9.68 -10.34 -2.32
CA THR A 4 10.38 -9.50 -3.31
C THR A 4 9.43 -8.92 -4.35
N TYR A 5 8.52 -9.74 -4.87
CA TYR A 5 7.57 -9.29 -5.89
C TYR A 5 6.53 -8.32 -5.31
N ARG A 6 6.11 -8.52 -4.06
CA ARG A 6 5.24 -7.57 -3.35
C ARG A 6 5.92 -6.21 -3.21
N LEU A 7 7.19 -6.21 -2.80
CA LEU A 7 7.97 -4.98 -2.67
C LEU A 7 8.13 -4.26 -4.00
N GLU A 8 8.34 -4.98 -5.10
CA GLU A 8 8.42 -4.41 -6.44
C GLU A 8 7.10 -3.74 -6.85
N LYS A 9 5.95 -4.39 -6.64
CA LYS A 9 4.64 -3.78 -6.90
C LYS A 9 4.41 -2.53 -6.06
N ILE A 10 4.75 -2.56 -4.77
CA ILE A 10 4.60 -1.38 -3.89
C ILE A 10 5.56 -0.26 -4.31
N ARG A 11 6.76 -0.59 -4.79
CA ARG A 11 7.69 0.38 -5.36
C ARG A 11 7.10 1.05 -6.61
N ASN A 12 6.55 0.26 -7.54
CA ASN A 12 5.89 0.79 -8.75
C ASN A 12 4.68 1.66 -8.40
N LEU A 13 3.92 1.27 -7.38
CA LEU A 13 2.86 2.11 -6.82
C LEU A 13 3.42 3.44 -6.30
N GLY A 14 4.55 3.43 -5.59
CA GLY A 14 5.21 4.66 -5.14
C GLY A 14 5.62 5.58 -6.28
N VAL A 15 6.16 5.02 -7.37
CA VAL A 15 6.48 5.80 -8.58
C VAL A 15 5.20 6.44 -9.14
N ARG A 16 4.13 5.65 -9.26
CA ARG A 16 2.86 6.14 -9.78
C ARG A 16 2.24 7.23 -8.91
N LEU A 17 2.31 7.10 -7.58
CA LEU A 17 1.83 8.12 -6.66
C LEU A 17 2.60 9.44 -6.83
N GLN A 18 3.91 9.37 -7.13
CA GLN A 18 4.70 10.56 -7.43
C GLN A 18 4.31 11.18 -8.78
N GLU A 19 4.11 10.38 -9.82
CA GLU A 19 3.63 10.86 -11.13
C GLU A 19 2.26 11.54 -11.05
N LEU A 20 1.42 11.08 -10.12
CA LEU A 20 0.11 11.69 -9.82
C LEU A 20 0.20 12.90 -8.88
N GLU A 21 1.42 13.31 -8.49
CA GLU A 21 1.70 14.40 -7.54
C GLU A 21 1.05 14.22 -6.16
N LEU A 22 0.66 12.99 -5.80
CA LEU A 22 0.09 12.65 -4.49
C LEU A 22 1.15 12.54 -3.40
N VAL A 23 2.40 12.27 -3.80
CA VAL A 23 3.55 12.24 -2.90
C VAL A 23 4.75 12.94 -3.55
N SER A 24 5.59 13.54 -2.71
CA SER A 24 6.92 14.02 -3.14
C SER A 24 7.99 13.11 -2.54
N ILE A 25 8.80 12.49 -3.40
CA ILE A 25 9.84 11.55 -2.99
C ILE A 25 11.19 12.26 -3.08
N ALA A 26 11.76 12.54 -1.91
CA ALA A 26 13.10 13.11 -1.83
C ALA A 26 14.17 12.13 -2.34
N PRO A 27 15.28 12.61 -2.92
CA PRO A 27 16.42 11.77 -3.29
C PRO A 27 16.88 10.88 -2.13
N GLY A 28 17.13 9.60 -2.42
CA GLY A 28 17.56 8.62 -1.42
C GLY A 28 16.44 8.00 -0.57
N LYS A 29 15.17 8.41 -0.76
CA LYS A 29 14.03 7.74 -0.11
C LYS A 29 13.51 6.58 -0.97
N SER A 30 13.06 5.52 -0.30
CA SER A 30 12.47 4.35 -0.95
C SER A 30 11.04 4.65 -1.39
N TYR A 31 10.77 4.48 -2.69
CA TYR A 31 9.43 4.54 -3.26
C TYR A 31 8.44 3.64 -2.53
N ALA A 32 8.85 2.42 -2.17
CA ALA A 32 7.95 1.49 -1.51
C ALA A 32 7.58 1.97 -0.09
N SER A 33 8.54 2.55 0.62
CA SER A 33 8.28 3.09 1.97
C SER A 33 7.40 4.33 1.90
N THR A 34 7.63 5.24 0.95
CA THR A 34 6.77 6.41 0.74
C THR A 34 5.35 6.01 0.36
N ALA A 35 5.19 5.03 -0.54
CA ALA A 35 3.88 4.49 -0.91
C ALA A 35 3.12 3.98 0.32
N LEU A 36 3.76 3.14 1.13
CA LEU A 36 3.13 2.63 2.36
C LEU A 36 2.74 3.76 3.31
N ASN A 37 3.63 4.72 3.57
CA ASN A 37 3.31 5.86 4.43
C ASN A 37 2.10 6.65 3.93
N PHE A 38 2.02 6.90 2.63
CA PHE A 38 0.90 7.57 2.00
C PHE A 38 -0.41 6.76 2.15
N LEU A 39 -0.37 5.46 1.85
CA LEU A 39 -1.56 4.61 1.94
C LEU A 39 -2.12 4.54 3.37
N PHE A 40 -1.23 4.46 4.37
CA PHE A 40 -1.61 4.51 5.78
C PHE A 40 -2.23 5.86 6.15
N ALA A 41 -1.60 6.97 5.72
CA ALA A 41 -2.13 8.31 5.96
C ALA A 41 -3.52 8.54 5.30
N ASP A 42 -3.73 8.07 4.07
CA ASP A 42 -5.02 8.16 3.34
C ASP A 42 -6.15 7.36 4.02
N HIS A 43 -5.78 6.38 4.86
CA HIS A 43 -6.70 5.58 5.67
C HIS A 43 -6.72 6.02 7.14
N GLU A 44 -6.08 7.15 7.49
CA GLU A 44 -6.00 7.68 8.85
C GLU A 44 -5.42 6.67 9.85
N LEU A 45 -4.44 5.88 9.39
CA LEU A 45 -3.77 4.84 10.17
C LEU A 45 -2.31 5.20 10.47
N GLU A 46 -1.82 4.74 11.62
CA GLU A 46 -0.39 4.71 11.91
C GLU A 46 0.26 3.47 11.27
N ARG A 47 1.38 3.66 10.58
CA ARG A 47 2.12 2.55 9.98
C ARG A 47 2.86 1.73 11.06
N PRO A 48 2.60 0.42 11.16
CA PRO A 48 3.35 -0.43 12.07
C PRO A 48 4.84 -0.45 11.73
N CYS A 49 5.68 -0.25 12.75
CA CYS A 49 7.14 -0.34 12.64
C CYS A 49 7.65 -1.67 13.21
N GLY A 50 8.72 -2.22 12.62
CA GLY A 50 9.37 -3.45 13.11
C GLY A 50 8.59 -4.75 12.82
N LEU A 51 7.49 -4.69 12.07
CA LEU A 51 6.71 -5.86 11.67
C LEU A 51 6.91 -6.20 10.19
N PRO A 52 6.68 -7.47 9.80
CA PRO A 52 6.76 -7.88 8.40
C PRO A 52 5.78 -7.12 7.51
N LEU A 53 6.13 -6.99 6.23
CA LEU A 53 5.30 -6.30 5.23
C LEU A 53 3.86 -6.83 5.20
N GLU A 54 3.70 -8.14 5.33
CA GLU A 54 2.37 -8.78 5.33
C GLU A 54 1.45 -8.21 6.42
N HIS A 55 1.99 -7.90 7.60
CA HIS A 55 1.20 -7.31 8.67
C HIS A 55 0.67 -5.93 8.28
N SER A 56 1.54 -5.08 7.72
CA SER A 56 1.15 -3.75 7.23
C SER A 56 0.05 -3.83 6.17
N LEU A 57 0.16 -4.78 5.24
CA LEU A 57 -0.84 -4.97 4.18
C LEU A 57 -2.18 -5.48 4.74
N LYS A 58 -2.15 -6.38 5.72
CA LYS A 58 -3.38 -6.83 6.42
C LYS A 58 -4.09 -5.69 7.14
N THR A 59 -3.35 -4.80 7.80
CA THR A 59 -3.92 -3.59 8.44
C THR A 59 -4.61 -2.69 7.42
N LEU A 60 -3.97 -2.43 6.27
CA LEU A 60 -4.59 -1.67 5.17
C LEU A 60 -5.83 -2.38 4.61
N GLY A 61 -5.79 -3.72 4.48
CA GLY A 61 -6.93 -4.52 4.05
C GLY A 61 -8.16 -4.35 4.95
N GLN A 62 -7.95 -4.35 6.27
CA GLN A 62 -9.02 -4.10 7.24
C GLN A 62 -9.61 -2.69 7.08
N ALA A 63 -8.77 -1.67 6.90
CA ALA A 63 -9.24 -0.31 6.68
C ALA A 63 -10.00 -0.13 5.37
N ILE A 64 -9.56 -0.76 4.27
CA ILE A 64 -10.29 -0.78 2.99
C ILE A 64 -11.69 -1.35 3.19
N MET A 65 -11.79 -2.49 3.88
CA MET A 65 -13.07 -3.16 4.14
C MET A 65 -14.01 -2.31 4.99
N ALA A 66 -13.47 -1.66 6.03
CA ALA A 66 -14.22 -0.74 6.88
C ALA A 66 -14.75 0.47 6.08
N LYS A 67 -13.87 1.14 5.31
CA LYS A 67 -14.21 2.33 4.50
C LYS A 67 -15.25 2.01 3.42
N ARG A 68 -15.17 0.83 2.80
CA ARG A 68 -16.10 0.40 1.72
C ARG A 68 -17.33 -0.36 2.20
N LYS A 69 -17.50 -0.59 3.51
CA LYS A 69 -18.61 -1.36 4.12
C LYS A 69 -18.79 -2.76 3.52
N VAL A 70 -17.70 -3.41 3.10
CA VAL A 70 -17.75 -4.73 2.46
C VAL A 70 -17.62 -5.83 3.50
N ARG A 71 -18.55 -6.80 3.46
CA ARG A 71 -18.56 -7.97 4.34
C ARG A 71 -17.70 -9.11 3.76
N PHE A 72 -16.39 -8.89 3.67
CA PHE A 72 -15.44 -10.00 3.48
C PHE A 72 -14.91 -10.46 4.83
N SER A 73 -14.38 -11.69 4.90
CA SER A 73 -13.73 -12.22 6.10
C SER A 73 -12.32 -11.65 6.30
N SER A 74 -11.57 -11.43 5.22
CA SER A 74 -10.28 -10.73 5.20
C SER A 74 -9.81 -10.49 3.77
N LEU A 75 -9.02 -9.44 3.53
CA LEU A 75 -8.22 -9.32 2.32
C LEU A 75 -6.80 -9.83 2.60
N ASP A 76 -6.30 -10.74 1.75
CA ASP A 76 -4.90 -11.14 1.81
C ASP A 76 -3.97 -10.01 1.29
N ALA A 77 -2.69 -10.14 1.59
CA ALA A 77 -1.69 -9.12 1.24
C ALA A 77 -1.59 -8.86 -0.28
N ASP A 78 -1.81 -9.90 -1.09
CA ASP A 78 -1.70 -9.83 -2.54
C ASP A 78 -2.90 -9.04 -3.12
N ALA A 79 -4.10 -9.33 -2.62
CA ALA A 79 -5.34 -8.63 -2.96
C ALA A 79 -5.31 -7.15 -2.55
N VAL A 80 -4.69 -6.82 -1.41
CA VAL A 80 -4.53 -5.42 -0.96
C VAL A 80 -3.62 -4.65 -1.91
N ILE A 81 -2.50 -5.24 -2.33
CA ILE A 81 -1.61 -4.59 -3.31
C ILE A 81 -2.35 -4.40 -4.63
N ASP A 82 -3.00 -5.44 -5.14
CA ASP A 82 -3.73 -5.37 -6.42
C ASP A 82 -4.87 -4.34 -6.38
N PHE A 83 -5.55 -4.21 -5.25
CA PHE A 83 -6.54 -3.17 -5.01
C PHE A 83 -5.95 -1.77 -5.22
N PHE A 84 -4.82 -1.47 -4.59
CA PHE A 84 -4.19 -0.15 -4.71
C PHE A 84 -3.58 0.07 -6.11
N CYS A 85 -2.97 -0.96 -6.71
CA CYS A 85 -2.51 -0.88 -8.08
C CYS A 85 -3.67 -0.52 -9.03
N ARG A 86 -4.85 -1.12 -8.88
CA ARG A 86 -6.04 -0.75 -9.67
C ARG A 86 -6.53 0.66 -9.36
N LEU A 87 -6.58 1.03 -8.08
CA LEU A 87 -7.05 2.35 -7.63
C LEU A 87 -6.22 3.49 -8.24
N TYR A 88 -4.90 3.33 -8.29
CA TYR A 88 -3.96 4.32 -8.79
C TYR A 88 -3.48 4.07 -10.23
N ARG A 89 -4.07 3.08 -10.92
CA ARG A 89 -3.79 2.71 -12.32
C ARG A 89 -2.31 2.37 -12.57
N VAL A 90 -1.75 1.55 -11.69
CA VAL A 90 -0.42 0.93 -11.84
C VAL A 90 -0.56 -0.34 -12.68
N HIS A 91 0.28 -0.49 -13.71
CA HIS A 91 0.34 -1.65 -14.59
C HIS A 91 1.33 -2.71 -14.11
#